data_AF-A0A1I2GQ19-F1
#
_entry.id   AF-A0A1I2GQ19-F1
#
_cell.length_a   1.000
_cell.length_b   1.000
_cell.length_c   1.000
_cell.angle_alpha   90.00
_cell.angle_beta   90.00
_cell.angle_gamma   90.00
#
_symmetry.space_group_name_H-M   'P 1'
#
loop_
_entity.id
_entity.type
_entity.pdbx_description
1 polymer ?
#
loop_
_entity_poly.entity_id
_entity_poly.type
_entity_poly.pdbx_seq_one_letter_code
_entity_poly.pdbx_strand_id
1 'polypeptide(L)'
;MKLLQFIPQIILLSTLLSGPAYGATCLAPQRPFVPIDPVAAAEYADLIRADFENYIRDVQEYFQCLDQERARAFEEAGEVSQQYGMFVNETRGE
;
A
#
# COMPACT_ATOMS: atom_id res chain seq x y z
N MET A 1 -27.48 -1.83 33.43
CA MET A 1 -26.62 -3.02 33.66
C MET A 1 -26.49 -3.95 32.44
N LYS A 2 -27.45 -4.03 31.50
CA LYS A 2 -27.29 -4.81 30.25
C LYS A 2 -26.24 -4.23 29.28
N LEU A 3 -26.07 -2.91 29.21
CA LEU A 3 -25.05 -2.27 28.37
C LEU A 3 -23.61 -2.67 28.72
N LEU A 4 -23.33 -2.94 30.01
CA LEU A 4 -21.99 -3.32 30.48
C LEU A 4 -21.53 -4.69 29.95
N GLN A 5 -22.46 -5.57 29.58
CA GLN A 5 -22.12 -6.91 29.06
C GLN A 5 -21.70 -6.91 27.59
N PHE A 6 -22.06 -5.86 26.85
CA PHE A 6 -21.68 -5.71 25.44
C PHE A 6 -20.34 -4.98 25.27
N ILE A 7 -19.83 -4.33 26.32
CA ILE A 7 -18.53 -3.63 26.32
C ILE A 7 -17.38 -4.51 25.80
N PRO A 8 -17.17 -5.77 26.25
CA PRO A 8 -16.05 -6.57 25.75
C PRO A 8 -16.21 -6.94 24.26
N GLN A 9 -17.45 -7.12 23.78
CA GLN A 9 -17.72 -7.40 22.36
C GLN A 9 -17.48 -6.17 21.49
N ILE A 10 -17.82 -4.98 21.98
CA ILE A 10 -17.60 -3.70 21.29
C ILE A 10 -16.10 -3.39 21.22
N ILE A 11 -15.34 -3.63 22.31
CA ILE A 11 -13.88 -3.44 22.34
C ILE A 11 -13.19 -4.39 21.35
N LEU A 12 -13.60 -5.67 21.32
CA LEU A 12 -13.03 -6.65 20.39
C LEU A 12 -13.29 -6.29 18.92
N LEU A 13 -14.48 -5.74 18.62
CA LEU A 13 -14.84 -5.31 17.27
C LEU A 13 -14.05 -4.07 16.83
N SER A 14 -13.74 -3.15 17.74
CA SER A 14 -13.01 -1.91 17.41
C SER A 14 -11.52 -2.15 17.13
N THR A 15 -10.89 -3.16 17.77
CA THR A 15 -9.49 -3.51 17.48
C THR A 15 -9.26 -4.13 16.09
N LEU A 16 -10.32 -4.64 15.44
CA LEU A 16 -10.21 -5.22 14.08
C LEU A 16 -10.20 -4.15 12.98
N LEU A 17 -10.62 -2.92 13.26
CA LEU A 17 -10.60 -1.81 12.30
C LEU A 17 -9.32 -0.97 12.35
N SER A 18 -8.52 -1.06 13.42
CA SER A 18 -7.20 -0.41 13.48
C SER A 18 -6.19 -1.25 12.70
N GLY A 19 -6.12 -1.01 11.38
CA GLY A 19 -5.09 -1.57 10.53
C GLY A 19 -3.68 -1.16 10.99
N PRO A 20 -2.63 -1.95 10.71
CA PRO A 20 -1.26 -1.62 11.09
C PRO A 20 -0.82 -0.27 10.49
N ALA A 21 -0.39 0.66 11.34
CA ALA A 21 0.15 1.96 10.93
C ALA A 21 1.50 1.89 10.17
N TYR A 22 2.02 0.70 9.86
CA TYR A 22 3.26 0.53 9.10
C TYR A 22 3.01 0.40 7.60
N GLY A 23 3.43 1.41 6.83
CA GLY A 23 3.31 1.38 5.37
C GLY A 23 4.03 0.18 4.76
N ALA A 24 3.40 -0.49 3.81
CA ALA A 24 4.06 -1.52 3.03
C ALA A 24 5.22 -0.91 2.24
N THR A 25 6.33 -1.65 2.14
CA THR A 25 7.42 -1.30 1.25
C THR A 25 7.13 -1.89 -0.13
N CYS A 26 6.73 -1.04 -1.07
CA CYS A 26 6.52 -1.46 -2.46
C CYS A 26 7.85 -1.46 -3.22
N LEU A 27 8.34 -2.64 -3.60
CA LEU A 27 9.59 -2.80 -4.33
C LEU A 27 9.32 -2.88 -5.84
N ALA A 28 9.96 -2.00 -6.60
CA ALA A 28 9.87 -2.04 -8.05
C ALA A 28 10.62 -3.28 -8.59
N PRO A 29 10.06 -4.01 -9.56
CA PRO A 29 10.76 -5.14 -10.18
C PRO A 29 11.94 -4.65 -11.02
N GLN A 30 12.95 -5.51 -11.15
CA GLN A 30 14.12 -5.24 -12.00
C GLN A 30 13.70 -5.26 -13.48
N ARG A 31 14.20 -4.31 -14.27
CA ARG A 31 13.93 -4.31 -15.72
C ARG A 31 14.61 -5.52 -16.39
N PRO A 32 13.93 -6.19 -17.34
CA PRO A 32 14.55 -7.25 -18.12
C PRO A 32 15.67 -6.68 -18.99
N PHE A 33 16.69 -7.49 -19.24
CA PHE A 33 17.85 -7.13 -20.06
C PHE A 33 17.74 -7.71 -21.47
N VAL A 34 18.18 -6.95 -22.46
CA VAL A 34 18.32 -7.42 -23.84
C VAL A 34 19.75 -7.14 -24.30
N PRO A 35 20.52 -8.16 -24.74
CA PRO A 35 21.84 -7.96 -25.30
C PRO A 35 21.82 -7.05 -26.54
N ILE A 36 22.87 -6.25 -26.73
CA ILE A 36 23.05 -5.42 -27.93
C ILE A 36 23.35 -6.28 -29.16
N ASP A 37 24.07 -7.39 -28.97
CA ASP A 37 24.36 -8.34 -30.04
C ASP A 37 23.09 -9.08 -30.50
N PRO A 38 22.66 -8.92 -31.76
CA PRO A 38 21.44 -9.56 -32.25
C PRO A 38 21.55 -11.08 -32.33
N VAL A 39 22.76 -11.65 -32.45
CA VAL A 39 22.94 -13.10 -32.45
C VAL A 39 22.66 -13.65 -31.05
N ALA A 40 23.26 -13.05 -30.01
CA ALA A 40 22.94 -13.39 -28.63
C ALA A 40 21.46 -13.15 -28.29
N ALA A 41 20.85 -12.05 -28.75
CA ALA A 41 19.43 -11.80 -28.52
C ALA A 41 18.53 -12.89 -29.13
N ALA A 42 18.88 -13.40 -30.32
CA ALA A 42 18.15 -14.50 -30.96
C ALA A 42 18.40 -15.85 -30.25
N GLU A 43 19.65 -16.11 -29.84
CA GLU A 43 20.03 -17.34 -29.13
C GLU A 43 19.29 -17.48 -27.80
N TYR A 44 19.10 -16.39 -27.06
CA TYR A 44 18.45 -16.37 -25.76
C TYR A 44 17.00 -15.85 -25.80
N ALA A 45 16.34 -15.87 -26.97
CA ALA A 45 15.03 -15.24 -27.16
C ALA A 45 13.94 -15.75 -26.20
N ASP A 46 13.94 -17.05 -25.88
CA ASP A 46 12.96 -17.65 -24.97
C ASP A 46 13.19 -17.20 -23.52
N LEU A 47 14.46 -17.10 -23.09
CA LEU A 47 14.82 -16.59 -21.76
C LEU A 47 14.43 -15.11 -21.64
N ILE A 48 14.79 -14.31 -22.63
CA ILE A 48 14.44 -12.88 -22.67
C ILE A 48 12.92 -12.72 -22.61
N ARG A 49 12.16 -13.52 -23.36
CA ARG A 49 10.69 -13.48 -23.31
C ARG A 49 10.15 -13.77 -21.92
N ALA A 50 10.64 -14.83 -21.28
CA ALA A 50 10.24 -15.19 -19.92
C ALA A 50 10.55 -14.06 -18.91
N ASP A 51 11.70 -13.40 -19.03
CA ASP A 51 12.05 -12.25 -18.18
C ASP A 51 11.10 -11.07 -18.35
N PHE A 52 10.67 -10.78 -19.59
CA PHE A 52 9.66 -9.75 -19.84
C PHE A 52 8.28 -10.14 -19.28
N GLU A 53 7.86 -11.39 -19.44
CA GLU A 53 6.58 -11.89 -18.89
C GLU A 53 6.58 -11.82 -17.35
N ASN A 54 7.68 -12.22 -16.71
CA ASN A 54 7.86 -12.08 -15.27
C ASN A 54 7.80 -10.60 -14.85
N TYR A 55 8.53 -9.71 -15.53
CA TYR A 55 8.48 -8.28 -15.24
C TYR A 55 7.05 -7.70 -15.33
N ILE A 56 6.29 -8.09 -16.36
CA ILE A 56 4.92 -7.59 -16.56
C ILE A 56 3.97 -8.09 -15.46
N ARG A 57 4.15 -9.31 -14.95
CA ARG A 57 3.41 -9.80 -13.77
C ARG A 57 3.82 -9.00 -12.53
N ASP A 58 5.11 -8.94 -12.26
CA ASP A 58 5.63 -8.38 -11.00
C ASP A 58 5.37 -6.86 -10.91
N VAL A 59 5.33 -6.14 -12.04
CA VAL A 59 4.99 -4.71 -12.05
C VAL A 59 3.52 -4.45 -11.73
N GLN A 60 2.62 -5.40 -12.01
CA GLN A 60 1.21 -5.29 -11.61
C GLN A 60 1.07 -5.43 -10.09
N GLU A 61 1.79 -6.38 -9.48
CA GLU A 61 1.84 -6.54 -8.02
C GLU A 61 2.42 -5.29 -7.35
N TYR A 62 3.48 -4.71 -7.94
CA TYR A 62 4.05 -3.45 -7.49
C TYR A 62 3.03 -2.29 -7.52
N PHE A 63 2.27 -2.13 -8.61
CA PHE A 63 1.24 -1.11 -8.70
C PHE A 63 0.11 -1.33 -7.70
N GLN A 64 -0.33 -2.57 -7.50
CA GLN A 64 -1.34 -2.88 -6.50
C GLN A 64 -0.89 -2.49 -5.09
N CYS A 65 0.37 -2.74 -4.75
CA CYS A 65 0.95 -2.29 -3.48
C CYS A 65 0.92 -0.75 -3.37
N LEU A 66 1.38 -0.04 -4.40
CA LEU A 66 1.40 1.42 -4.39
C LEU A 66 0.00 2.03 -4.24
N ASP A 67 -1.01 1.46 -4.91
CA ASP A 67 -2.38 1.94 -4.82
C ASP A 67 -2.98 1.72 -3.43
N GLN A 68 -2.66 0.59 -2.78
CA GLN A 68 -3.06 0.33 -1.40
C GLN A 68 -2.41 1.31 -0.43
N GLU A 69 -1.11 1.54 -0.55
CA GLU A 69 -0.39 2.50 0.31
C GLU A 69 -0.87 3.93 0.08
N ARG A 70 -1.18 4.28 -1.17
CA ARG A 70 -1.83 5.56 -1.48
C ARG A 70 -3.16 5.67 -0.75
N ALA A 71 -4.05 4.70 -0.89
CA ALA A 71 -5.37 4.74 -0.24
C ALA A 71 -5.27 4.89 1.28
N ARG A 72 -4.40 4.09 1.92
CA ARG A 72 -4.13 4.18 3.35
C ARG A 72 -3.58 5.54 3.78
N ALA A 73 -2.60 6.08 3.05
CA ALA A 73 -2.03 7.39 3.39
C ALA A 73 -3.05 8.52 3.24
N PHE A 74 -3.98 8.42 2.29
CA PHE A 74 -5.07 9.37 2.13
C PHE A 74 -6.05 9.35 3.31
N GLU A 75 -6.38 8.17 3.84
CA GLU A 75 -7.22 8.01 5.02
C GLU A 75 -6.56 8.64 6.26
N GLU A 76 -5.32 8.26 6.54
CA GLU A 76 -4.55 8.79 7.67
C GLU A 76 -4.40 10.33 7.61
N ALA A 77 -4.06 10.87 6.44
CA ALA A 77 -3.97 12.32 6.24
C ALA A 77 -5.32 13.01 6.48
N GLY A 78 -6.43 12.37 6.12
CA GLY A 78 -7.78 12.87 6.37
C GLY A 78 -8.10 12.94 7.87
N GLU A 79 -7.82 11.88 8.62
CA GLU A 79 -8.02 11.82 10.07
C GLU A 79 -7.18 12.88 10.80
N VAL A 80 -5.88 12.96 10.47
CA VAL A 80 -4.96 13.94 11.06
C VAL A 80 -5.41 15.37 10.74
N SER A 81 -5.89 15.63 9.52
CA SER A 81 -6.39 16.95 9.14
C SER A 81 -7.63 17.36 9.94
N GLN A 82 -8.55 16.43 10.20
CA GLN A 82 -9.73 16.69 11.04
C GLN A 82 -9.33 16.98 12.49
N GLN A 83 -8.40 16.20 13.05
CA GLN A 83 -7.87 16.42 14.39
C GLN A 83 -7.24 17.81 14.52
N TYR A 84 -6.45 18.22 13.53
CA TYR A 84 -5.86 19.55 13.50
C TYR A 84 -6.92 20.65 13.39
N GLY A 85 -7.96 20.45 12.56
CA GLY A 85 -9.07 21.39 12.44
C GLY A 85 -9.81 21.61 13.77
N MET A 86 -10.03 20.56 14.56
CA MET A 86 -10.63 20.67 15.89
C MET A 86 -9.74 21.48 16.83
N PHE A 87 -8.45 21.15 16.90
CA PHE A 87 -7.47 21.88 17.70
C PHE A 87 -7.45 23.38 17.37
N VAL A 88 -7.44 23.74 16.09
CA VAL A 88 -7.47 25.14 15.63
C VAL A 88 -8.75 25.84 16.07
N ASN A 89 -9.90 25.17 15.99
CA ASN A 89 -11.18 25.77 16.40
C ASN A 89 -11.25 25.99 17.92
N GLU A 90 -10.76 25.05 18.72
CA GLU A 90 -10.69 25.16 20.18
C GLU A 90 -9.76 26.31 20.60
N THR A 91 -8.57 26.41 20.00
CA THR A 91 -7.56 27.41 20.35
C THR A 91 -7.83 28.82 19.81
N ARG A 92 -8.74 28.98 18.83
CA ARG A 92 -9.13 30.30 18.29
C ARG A 92 -10.07 31.09 19.22
N GLY A 93 -10.65 30.43 20.22
CA GLY A 93 -11.59 31.01 21.19
C GLY A 93 -10.95 31.56 22.47
N GLU A 94 -9.63 31.46 22.62
CA GLU A 94 -8.81 32.09 23.68
C GLU A 94 -8.20 33.42 23.19
#